data_AF-A0A542I9J7-F1
#
_entry.id   AF-A0A542I9J7-F1
#
_cell.length_a   1.000
_cell.length_b   1.000
_cell.length_c   1.000
_cell.angle_alpha   90.00
_cell.angle_beta   90.00
_cell.angle_gamma   90.00
#
_symmetry.space_group_name_H-M   'P 1'
#
loop_
_entity.id
_entity.type
_entity.pdbx_description
1 polymer ?
#
loop_
_entity_poly.entity_id
_entity_poly.type
_entity_poly.pdbx_seq_one_letter_code
_entity_poly.pdbx_strand_id
1 'polypeptide(L)'
;MRKHHRGSSVRKGLQVPRPVPVHGASSGVAYDRSVISSEFLTCTSHVPLLQSVVQCDPFSVIVRSAEKDWDPSTLLSALSQASAVLVAIIGGFLVSRLVAISSEREGIRRLVEAATGRIQHIESDLDQAHQTRLNRAKSYLYEEAVEKILEDPALDLDSLIQGRLLGGTAVDELKPYALSLRQRVQDAVKAINGKLRKGDTKALELEALVERGLVIADADQDIYEQAFKHRRRSLPSPAGLAMFGPSSYADLSSVLRPGIISDAAHAASLRRQDEEIKAEADLRTQLRAAVAERDRLDEELARVGKPVGVAAAMWMLGLLSLGILVPLIMMAFEPKGLDVVSKILLLGSFVIGLVAILWYVGWFWLKIGKDKTQATPGRSSEAPPR
;
A
#
# COMPACT_ATOMS: atom_id res chain seq x y z
N MET A 1 -56.96 29.85 -7.21
CA MET A 1 -56.06 30.23 -8.32
C MET A 1 -54.64 30.40 -7.80
N ARG A 2 -53.80 29.36 -7.90
CA ARG A 2 -52.36 29.44 -7.57
C ARG A 2 -51.59 28.63 -8.60
N LYS A 3 -50.64 29.28 -9.26
CA LYS A 3 -49.82 28.76 -10.36
C LYS A 3 -48.93 27.61 -9.87
N HIS A 4 -49.11 26.42 -10.43
CA HIS A 4 -48.16 25.33 -10.31
C HIS A 4 -46.91 25.63 -11.16
N HIS A 5 -45.79 25.93 -10.49
CA HIS A 5 -44.48 25.77 -11.10
C HIS A 5 -44.11 24.29 -11.08
N ARG A 6 -44.22 23.62 -12.23
CA ARG A 6 -43.56 22.33 -12.47
C ARG A 6 -42.06 22.59 -12.60
N GLY A 7 -41.30 22.25 -11.56
CA GLY A 7 -39.85 22.09 -11.64
C GLY A 7 -39.53 20.84 -12.43
N SER A 8 -39.01 21.03 -13.65
CA SER A 8 -38.39 19.99 -14.47
C SER A 8 -37.09 19.54 -13.81
N SER A 9 -37.13 18.41 -13.08
CA SER A 9 -35.93 17.75 -12.60
C SER A 9 -35.32 16.96 -13.75
N VAL A 10 -34.30 17.58 -14.36
CA VAL A 10 -33.42 16.96 -15.35
C VAL A 10 -32.69 15.80 -14.66
N ARG A 11 -33.13 14.56 -14.94
CA ARG A 11 -32.35 13.34 -14.68
C ARG A 11 -31.04 13.45 -15.47
N LYS A 12 -29.97 13.93 -14.83
CA LYS A 12 -28.61 13.60 -15.25
C LYS A 12 -28.46 12.10 -15.11
N GLY A 13 -28.50 11.40 -16.25
CA GLY A 13 -28.15 9.99 -16.31
C GLY A 13 -26.78 9.80 -15.70
N LEU A 14 -26.73 9.01 -14.64
CA LEU A 14 -25.50 8.45 -14.12
C LEU A 14 -24.95 7.53 -15.21
N GLN A 15 -24.04 8.07 -16.03
CA GLN A 15 -23.21 7.26 -16.92
C GLN A 15 -22.33 6.40 -16.01
N VAL A 16 -22.73 5.15 -15.87
CA VAL A 16 -21.83 4.10 -15.38
C VAL A 16 -20.63 4.08 -16.31
N PRO A 17 -19.39 4.31 -15.81
CA PRO A 17 -18.21 4.19 -16.63
C PRO A 17 -18.14 2.74 -17.12
N ARG A 18 -18.23 2.57 -18.44
CA ARG A 18 -17.91 1.29 -19.08
C ARG A 18 -16.45 0.94 -18.72
N PRO A 19 -16.14 -0.33 -18.41
CA PRO A 19 -14.76 -0.75 -18.24
C PRO A 19 -14.00 -0.42 -19.54
N VAL A 20 -13.07 0.52 -19.43
CA VAL A 20 -12.12 0.82 -20.49
C VAL A 20 -11.31 -0.47 -20.70
N PRO A 21 -11.24 -1.02 -21.92
CA PRO A 21 -10.30 -2.08 -22.19
C PRO A 21 -8.90 -1.52 -21.92
N VAL A 22 -8.26 -2.03 -20.87
CA VAL A 22 -6.83 -1.83 -20.63
C VAL A 22 -6.12 -2.54 -21.76
N HIS A 23 -6.02 -1.86 -22.91
CA HIS A 23 -4.97 -2.13 -23.87
C HIS A 23 -3.69 -1.81 -23.13
N GLY A 24 -3.08 -2.85 -22.57
CA GLY A 24 -1.68 -2.87 -22.20
C GLY A 24 -0.87 -2.60 -23.46
N ALA A 25 -0.71 -1.30 -23.75
CA ALA A 25 0.41 -0.81 -24.53
C ALA A 25 1.65 -1.15 -23.70
N SER A 26 2.15 -2.37 -23.94
CA SER A 26 3.53 -2.75 -23.72
C SER A 26 4.38 -1.78 -24.53
N SER A 27 4.61 -0.59 -23.96
CA SER A 27 5.75 0.24 -24.28
C SER A 27 6.96 -0.53 -23.74
N GLY A 28 7.38 -1.52 -24.53
CA GLY A 28 8.72 -2.01 -24.48
C GLY A 28 9.61 -0.81 -24.76
N VAL A 29 10.10 -0.19 -23.68
CA VAL A 29 11.30 0.63 -23.74
C VAL A 29 12.40 -0.36 -24.14
N ALA A 30 12.57 -0.53 -25.45
CA ALA A 30 13.79 -1.03 -26.01
C ALA A 30 14.87 -0.08 -25.53
N TYR A 31 15.59 -0.50 -24.49
CA TYR A 31 16.90 0.05 -24.20
C TYR A 31 17.77 -0.31 -25.41
N ASP A 32 17.82 0.61 -26.37
CA ASP A 32 18.79 0.57 -27.44
C ASP A 32 20.16 0.78 -26.80
N ARG A 33 20.81 -0.35 -26.54
CA ARG A 33 22.13 -0.46 -25.94
C ARG A 33 23.15 -0.31 -27.07
N SER A 34 23.18 0.86 -27.71
CA SER A 34 24.04 1.10 -28.87
C SER A 34 24.61 2.52 -28.92
N VAL A 35 25.02 3.07 -27.78
CA VAL A 35 26.01 4.17 -27.78
C VAL A 35 27.04 3.91 -26.67
N ILE A 36 27.80 2.83 -26.84
CA ILE A 36 29.18 2.82 -26.35
C ILE A 36 30.01 3.32 -27.52
N SER A 37 30.47 4.56 -27.36
CA SER A 37 31.45 5.24 -28.19
C SER A 37 32.50 4.26 -28.73
N SER A 38 32.48 4.07 -30.04
CA SER A 38 33.44 3.30 -30.82
C SER A 38 34.64 4.15 -31.29
N GLU A 39 34.96 5.26 -30.60
CA GLU A 39 36.02 6.19 -31.04
C GLU A 39 37.41 5.91 -30.46
N PHE A 40 37.66 4.75 -29.82
CA PHE A 40 38.99 4.41 -29.28
C PHE A 40 39.70 3.23 -29.94
N LEU A 41 39.27 2.76 -31.11
CA LEU A 41 39.93 1.67 -31.83
C LEU A 41 40.04 1.91 -33.34
N THR A 42 40.73 2.97 -33.75
CA THR A 42 41.30 3.07 -35.12
C THR A 42 42.66 3.77 -35.09
N CYS A 43 43.67 3.06 -34.59
CA CYS A 43 45.08 3.30 -34.92
C CYS A 43 45.81 1.96 -35.04
N THR A 44 45.48 1.20 -36.09
CA THR A 44 46.31 0.11 -36.63
C THR A 44 46.23 0.24 -38.15
N SER A 45 47.15 1.00 -38.74
CA SER A 45 48.41 0.50 -39.31
C SER A 45 48.17 -0.33 -40.58
N HIS A 46 48.11 0.38 -41.70
CA HIS A 46 48.60 -0.16 -42.96
C HIS A 46 50.14 -0.14 -42.92
N VAL A 47 50.76 -1.07 -43.67
CA VAL A 47 52.21 -1.23 -43.98
C VAL A 47 52.97 -2.15 -42.98
N PRO A 48 53.89 -3.04 -43.44
CA PRO A 48 53.62 -4.30 -44.11
C PRO A 48 54.35 -5.48 -43.43
N LEU A 49 54.15 -6.65 -44.00
CA LEU A 49 54.81 -7.92 -43.72
C LEU A 49 56.35 -7.85 -43.66
N LEU A 50 56.88 -8.71 -42.78
CA LEU A 50 58.25 -9.28 -42.77
C LEU A 50 59.40 -8.32 -42.50
N GLN A 51 59.82 -8.21 -41.23
CA GLN A 51 61.18 -8.53 -40.81
C GLN A 51 61.35 -8.42 -39.29
N SER A 52 62.03 -9.43 -38.72
CA SER A 52 62.53 -9.54 -37.35
C SER A 52 61.51 -9.34 -36.22
N VAL A 53 60.85 -10.43 -35.83
CA VAL A 53 60.53 -10.65 -34.41
C VAL A 53 61.87 -10.79 -33.70
N VAL A 54 62.47 -9.66 -33.31
CA VAL A 54 63.44 -9.67 -32.22
C VAL A 54 62.62 -10.05 -31.00
N GLN A 55 62.79 -11.28 -30.54
CA GLN A 55 62.49 -11.68 -29.17
C GLN A 55 63.30 -10.77 -28.25
N CYS A 56 62.79 -9.56 -27.98
CA CYS A 56 63.13 -8.82 -26.79
C CYS A 56 62.47 -9.59 -25.66
N ASP A 57 63.19 -10.59 -25.17
CA ASP A 57 62.86 -11.30 -23.95
C ASP A 57 62.78 -10.24 -22.84
N PRO A 58 61.58 -9.83 -22.38
CA PRO A 58 61.43 -8.65 -21.52
C PRO A 58 62.10 -8.85 -20.16
N PHE A 59 62.40 -10.11 -19.81
CA PHE A 59 63.11 -10.46 -18.60
C PHE A 59 64.63 -10.33 -18.72
N SER A 60 65.21 -10.43 -19.92
CA SER A 60 66.68 -10.39 -20.09
C SER A 60 67.27 -8.97 -20.01
N VAL A 61 66.47 -7.95 -20.32
CA VAL A 61 66.88 -6.52 -20.23
C VAL A 61 66.79 -5.99 -18.80
N ILE A 62 65.98 -6.60 -17.94
CA ILE A 62 65.79 -6.14 -16.55
C ILE A 62 66.96 -6.58 -15.64
N VAL A 63 67.68 -7.67 -15.98
CA VAL A 63 68.66 -8.26 -15.05
C VAL A 63 70.11 -7.78 -15.29
N ARG A 64 70.45 -7.18 -16.45
CA ARG A 64 71.83 -6.76 -16.76
C ARG A 64 72.16 -5.28 -16.54
N SER A 65 71.21 -4.45 -16.12
CA SER A 65 71.38 -2.99 -15.99
C SER A 65 71.66 -2.51 -14.56
N ALA A 66 71.98 -3.41 -13.63
CA ALA A 66 71.98 -3.09 -12.20
C ALA A 66 73.17 -2.24 -11.71
N GLU A 67 74.18 -1.94 -12.53
CA GLU A 67 75.43 -1.33 -12.04
C GLU A 67 75.68 0.11 -12.50
N LYS A 68 74.75 0.78 -13.20
CA LYS A 68 74.99 2.17 -13.66
C LYS A 68 73.75 3.06 -13.64
N ASP A 69 73.79 4.01 -12.70
CA ASP A 69 72.90 5.17 -12.54
C ASP A 69 71.40 4.87 -12.61
N TRP A 70 70.84 4.35 -11.51
CA TRP A 70 69.39 4.31 -11.29
C TRP A 70 68.83 5.74 -11.27
N ASP A 71 68.27 6.18 -12.39
CA ASP A 71 67.50 7.42 -12.45
C ASP A 71 66.22 7.27 -11.60
N PRO A 72 66.09 7.99 -10.46
CA PRO A 72 64.92 7.91 -9.58
C PRO A 72 63.61 8.23 -10.31
N SER A 73 63.67 8.94 -11.43
CA SER A 73 62.51 9.24 -12.28
C SER A 73 61.81 7.98 -12.80
N THR A 74 62.59 6.94 -13.14
CA THR A 74 62.06 5.69 -13.72
C THR A 74 61.32 4.88 -12.65
N LEU A 75 61.84 4.82 -11.43
CA LEU A 75 61.21 4.13 -10.30
C LEU A 75 59.92 4.82 -9.87
N LEU A 76 59.94 6.15 -9.72
CA LEU A 76 58.75 6.93 -9.36
C LEU A 76 57.65 6.82 -10.43
N SER A 77 58.03 6.86 -11.71
CA SER A 77 57.11 6.69 -12.84
C SER A 77 56.48 5.29 -12.85
N ALA A 78 57.28 4.24 -12.70
CA ALA A 78 56.78 2.86 -12.66
C ALA A 78 55.84 2.62 -11.47
N LEU A 79 56.18 3.10 -10.28
CA LEU A 79 55.32 2.99 -9.08
C LEU A 79 54.01 3.77 -9.25
N SER A 80 54.08 4.98 -9.82
CA SER A 80 52.89 5.79 -10.10
C SER A 80 51.98 5.09 -11.11
N GLN A 81 52.52 4.58 -12.22
CA GLN A 81 51.77 3.87 -13.25
C GLN A 81 51.13 2.58 -12.70
N ALA A 82 51.88 1.78 -11.94
CA ALA A 82 51.36 0.56 -11.31
C ALA A 82 50.24 0.87 -10.31
N SER A 83 50.41 1.91 -9.48
CA SER A 83 49.40 2.35 -8.52
C SER A 83 48.14 2.88 -9.23
N ALA A 84 48.29 3.63 -10.32
CA ALA A 84 47.18 4.14 -11.12
C ALA A 84 46.36 3.00 -11.74
N VAL A 85 47.02 1.99 -12.33
CA VAL A 85 46.35 0.80 -12.89
C VAL A 85 45.57 0.06 -11.80
N LEU A 86 46.17 -0.11 -10.62
CA LEU A 86 45.53 -0.80 -9.50
C LEU A 86 44.29 -0.06 -9.00
N VAL A 87 44.39 1.26 -8.79
CA VAL A 87 43.26 2.10 -8.39
C VAL A 87 42.18 2.10 -9.46
N ALA A 88 42.52 2.09 -10.75
CA ALA A 88 41.54 2.03 -11.82
C ALA A 88 40.75 0.71 -11.82
N ILE A 89 41.41 -0.43 -11.64
CA ILE A 89 40.74 -1.74 -11.60
C ILE A 89 39.82 -1.84 -10.38
N ILE A 90 40.34 -1.50 -9.19
CA ILE A 90 39.55 -1.58 -7.94
C ILE A 90 38.42 -0.55 -7.96
N GLY A 91 38.71 0.67 -8.39
CA GLY A 91 37.71 1.73 -8.52
C GLY A 91 36.60 1.35 -9.50
N GLY A 92 36.95 0.83 -10.68
CA GLY A 92 35.97 0.36 -11.66
C GLY A 92 35.08 -0.76 -11.11
N PHE A 93 35.66 -1.73 -10.40
CA PHE A 93 34.90 -2.80 -9.75
C PHE A 93 33.96 -2.28 -8.66
N LEU A 94 34.43 -1.39 -7.79
CA LEU A 94 33.63 -0.83 -6.70
C LEU A 94 32.47 0.02 -7.22
N VAL A 95 32.72 0.87 -8.21
CA VAL A 95 31.67 1.68 -8.85
C VAL A 95 30.63 0.78 -9.51
N SER A 96 31.05 -0.25 -10.26
CA SER A 96 30.12 -1.21 -10.86
C SER A 96 29.24 -1.90 -9.81
N ARG A 97 29.84 -2.37 -8.71
CA ARG A 97 29.09 -3.02 -7.62
C ARG A 97 28.16 -2.05 -6.90
N LEU A 98 28.59 -0.81 -6.68
CA LEU A 98 27.78 0.23 -6.05
C LEU A 98 26.55 0.57 -6.89
N VAL A 99 26.74 0.73 -8.21
CA VAL A 99 25.63 0.96 -9.15
C VAL A 99 24.66 -0.21 -9.16
N ALA A 100 25.17 -1.45 -9.16
CA ALA A 100 24.32 -2.64 -9.09
C ALA A 100 23.47 -2.67 -7.82
N ILE A 101 24.07 -2.45 -6.64
CA ILE A 101 23.35 -2.40 -5.36
C ILE A 101 22.35 -1.24 -5.35
N SER A 102 22.71 -0.07 -5.89
CA SER A 102 21.81 1.06 -6.00
C SER A 102 20.60 0.74 -6.88
N SER A 103 20.82 0.04 -7.99
CA SER A 103 19.74 -0.38 -8.90
C SER A 103 18.84 -1.45 -8.26
N GLU A 104 19.41 -2.40 -7.53
CA GLU A 104 18.66 -3.41 -6.77
C GLU A 104 17.80 -2.74 -5.70
N ARG A 105 18.37 -1.80 -4.94
CA ARG A 105 17.67 -1.04 -3.90
C ARG A 105 16.49 -0.26 -4.49
N GLU A 106 16.70 0.43 -5.61
CA GLU A 106 15.65 1.18 -6.28
C GLU A 106 14.55 0.25 -6.82
N GLY A 107 14.92 -0.93 -7.32
CA GLY A 107 13.96 -1.97 -7.70
C GLY A 107 13.07 -2.41 -6.54
N ILE A 108 13.65 -2.75 -5.38
CA ILE A 108 12.90 -3.14 -4.19
C ILE A 108 12.03 -1.98 -3.69
N ARG A 109 12.54 -0.75 -3.72
CA ARG A 109 11.76 0.44 -3.29
C ARG A 109 10.48 0.60 -4.10
N ARG A 110 10.53 0.40 -5.43
CA ARG A 110 9.33 0.44 -6.28
C ARG A 110 8.34 -0.67 -5.94
N LEU A 111 8.83 -1.86 -5.56
CA LEU A 111 7.97 -2.95 -5.11
C LEU A 111 7.28 -2.61 -3.78
N VAL A 112 7.98 -1.99 -2.83
CA VAL A 112 7.41 -1.51 -1.57
C VAL A 112 6.31 -0.46 -1.82
N GLU A 113 6.57 0.49 -2.73
CA GLU A 113 5.59 1.51 -3.10
C GLU A 113 4.35 0.90 -3.76
N ALA A 114 4.54 -0.03 -4.70
CA ALA A 114 3.44 -0.76 -5.32
C ALA A 114 2.63 -1.58 -4.29
N ALA A 115 3.30 -2.28 -3.37
CA ALA A 115 2.64 -3.03 -2.30
C ALA A 115 1.83 -2.11 -1.38
N THR A 116 2.37 -0.92 -1.06
CA THR A 116 1.68 0.11 -0.26
C THR A 116 0.43 0.62 -0.98
N GLY A 117 0.51 0.90 -2.28
CA GLY A 117 -0.66 1.29 -3.08
C GLY A 117 -1.77 0.23 -3.08
N ARG A 118 -1.40 -1.06 -3.20
CA ARG A 118 -2.38 -2.15 -3.09
C ARG A 118 -3.03 -2.23 -1.71
N ILE A 119 -2.25 -2.06 -0.63
CA ILE A 119 -2.78 -2.04 0.74
C ILE A 119 -3.85 -0.95 0.87
N GLN A 120 -3.57 0.27 0.42
CA GLN A 120 -4.53 1.38 0.46
C GLN A 120 -5.81 1.09 -0.32
N HIS A 121 -5.72 0.45 -1.49
CA HIS A 121 -6.91 0.03 -2.24
C HIS A 121 -7.72 -1.04 -1.50
N ILE A 122 -7.07 -2.06 -0.94
CA ILE A 122 -7.76 -3.11 -0.16
C ILE A 122 -8.42 -2.51 1.09
N GLU A 123 -7.76 -1.58 1.79
CA GLU A 123 -8.34 -0.88 2.94
C GLU A 123 -9.59 -0.08 2.55
N SER A 124 -9.52 0.67 1.43
CA SER A 124 -10.68 1.40 0.89
C SER A 124 -11.83 0.46 0.53
N ASP A 125 -11.55 -0.67 -0.11
CA ASP A 125 -12.56 -1.67 -0.48
C ASP A 125 -13.19 -2.32 0.76
N LEU A 126 -12.38 -2.60 1.78
CA LEU A 126 -12.84 -3.13 3.07
C LEU A 126 -13.75 -2.14 3.78
N ASP A 127 -13.38 -0.86 3.84
CA ASP A 127 -14.20 0.19 4.43
C ASP A 127 -15.53 0.34 3.69
N GLN A 128 -15.52 0.29 2.36
CA GLN A 128 -16.73 0.34 1.55
C GLN A 128 -17.64 -0.88 1.78
N ALA A 129 -17.07 -2.09 1.84
CA ALA A 129 -17.80 -3.32 2.14
C ALA A 129 -18.43 -3.26 3.53
N HIS A 130 -17.66 -2.81 4.52
CA HIS A 130 -18.10 -2.63 5.89
C HIS A 130 -19.26 -1.63 6.01
N GLN A 131 -19.14 -0.45 5.39
CA GLN A 131 -20.22 0.55 5.37
C GLN A 131 -21.47 0.05 4.65
N THR A 132 -21.32 -0.69 3.56
CA THR A 132 -22.44 -1.29 2.82
C THR A 132 -23.20 -2.29 3.71
N ARG A 133 -22.48 -3.20 4.38
CA ARG A 133 -23.05 -4.15 5.34
C ARG A 133 -23.77 -3.41 6.47
N LEU A 134 -23.10 -2.43 7.08
CA LEU A 134 -23.63 -1.67 8.21
C LEU A 134 -24.89 -0.88 7.84
N ASN A 135 -24.91 -0.23 6.68
CA ASN A 135 -26.07 0.53 6.22
C ASN A 135 -27.28 -0.38 5.97
N ARG A 136 -27.07 -1.57 5.42
CA ARG A 136 -28.16 -2.55 5.29
C ARG A 136 -28.64 -3.03 6.64
N ALA A 137 -27.73 -3.35 7.57
CA ALA A 137 -28.10 -3.73 8.93
C ALA A 137 -28.91 -2.63 9.63
N LYS A 138 -28.56 -1.35 9.43
CA LYS A 138 -29.35 -0.21 9.92
C LYS A 138 -30.74 -0.15 9.28
N SER A 139 -30.87 -0.35 7.97
CA SER A 139 -32.17 -0.38 7.29
C SER A 139 -33.06 -1.52 7.79
N TYR A 140 -32.51 -2.74 7.94
CA TYR A 140 -33.24 -3.87 8.52
C TYR A 140 -33.67 -3.61 9.96
N LEU A 141 -32.76 -3.08 10.77
CA LEU A 141 -33.07 -2.71 12.15
C LEU A 141 -34.15 -1.62 12.19
N TYR A 142 -34.10 -0.64 11.28
CA TYR A 142 -35.08 0.43 11.20
C TYR A 142 -36.50 -0.10 10.93
N GLU A 143 -36.66 -0.94 9.90
CA GLU A 143 -37.96 -1.50 9.50
C GLU A 143 -38.66 -2.27 10.64
N GLU A 144 -37.89 -3.01 11.44
CA GLU A 144 -38.42 -3.82 12.54
C GLU A 144 -38.50 -3.06 13.88
N ALA A 145 -37.53 -2.19 14.17
CA ALA A 145 -37.42 -1.55 15.49
C ALA A 145 -38.44 -0.44 15.68
N VAL A 146 -38.78 0.32 14.62
CA VAL A 146 -39.71 1.45 14.76
C VAL A 146 -41.08 0.97 15.24
N GLU A 147 -41.63 -0.08 14.64
CA GLU A 147 -42.94 -0.62 15.05
C GLU A 147 -42.90 -1.12 16.50
N LYS A 148 -41.85 -1.85 16.90
CA LYS A 148 -41.72 -2.39 18.27
C LYS A 148 -41.48 -1.31 19.32
N ILE A 149 -40.69 -0.27 19.01
CA ILE A 149 -40.45 0.86 19.93
C ILE A 149 -41.73 1.69 20.10
N LEU A 150 -42.58 1.79 19.06
CA LEU A 150 -43.88 2.44 19.17
C LEU A 150 -44.85 1.66 20.07
N GLU A 151 -44.80 0.33 20.04
CA GLU A 151 -45.59 -0.55 20.92
C GLU A 151 -45.10 -0.54 22.37
N ASP A 152 -43.79 -0.65 22.58
CA ASP A 152 -43.15 -0.62 23.89
C ASP A 152 -41.95 0.36 23.90
N PRO A 153 -42.14 1.59 24.41
CA PRO A 153 -41.07 2.58 24.50
C PRO A 153 -39.92 2.18 25.45
N ALA A 154 -40.16 1.23 26.36
CA ALA A 154 -39.19 0.74 27.34
C ALA A 154 -38.48 -0.55 26.89
N LEU A 155 -38.71 -0.98 25.64
CA LEU A 155 -38.12 -2.19 25.08
C LEU A 155 -36.59 -2.21 25.22
N ASP A 156 -36.07 -3.36 25.64
CA ASP A 156 -34.64 -3.59 25.72
C ASP A 156 -34.03 -3.66 24.30
N LEU A 157 -33.28 -2.61 23.94
CA LEU A 157 -32.61 -2.49 22.65
C LEU A 157 -31.57 -3.59 22.43
N ASP A 158 -30.90 -4.05 23.50
CA ASP A 158 -29.88 -5.09 23.37
C ASP A 158 -30.54 -6.42 22.95
N SER A 159 -31.70 -6.75 23.55
CA SER A 159 -32.51 -7.91 23.13
C SER A 159 -33.05 -7.79 21.71
N LEU A 160 -33.47 -6.60 21.28
CA LEU A 160 -34.00 -6.37 19.94
C LEU A 160 -32.91 -6.50 18.88
N ILE A 161 -31.70 -6.01 19.17
CA ILE A 161 -30.53 -6.20 18.32
C ILE A 161 -30.19 -7.68 18.28
N GLN A 162 -29.93 -8.34 19.42
CA GLN A 162 -29.50 -9.75 19.46
C GLN A 162 -30.47 -10.72 18.79
N GLY A 163 -31.77 -10.58 19.03
CA GLY A 163 -32.79 -11.46 18.45
C GLY A 163 -32.95 -11.32 16.94
N ARG A 164 -32.36 -10.28 16.34
CA ARG A 164 -32.47 -9.94 14.91
C ARG A 164 -31.12 -9.64 14.26
N LEU A 165 -30.01 -9.87 14.96
CA LEU A 165 -28.68 -9.75 14.39
C LEU A 165 -28.54 -10.84 13.34
N LEU A 166 -28.59 -10.39 12.10
CA LEU A 166 -28.04 -11.13 11.00
C LEU A 166 -26.54 -11.35 11.31
N GLY A 167 -26.02 -12.54 11.02
CA GLY A 167 -24.67 -12.94 11.39
C GLY A 167 -23.61 -11.89 11.01
N GLY A 168 -22.51 -11.82 11.77
CA GLY A 168 -21.34 -11.01 11.41
C GLY A 168 -21.42 -9.50 11.69
N THR A 169 -22.55 -8.96 12.17
CA THR A 169 -22.62 -7.56 12.67
C THR A 169 -22.45 -7.55 14.18
N ALA A 170 -21.50 -6.77 14.70
CA ALA A 170 -21.34 -6.64 16.14
C ALA A 170 -22.48 -5.81 16.74
N VAL A 171 -22.99 -6.24 17.89
CA VAL A 171 -24.01 -5.49 18.66
C VAL A 171 -23.55 -4.04 18.87
N ASP A 172 -22.26 -3.87 19.15
CA ASP A 172 -21.63 -2.59 19.44
C ASP A 172 -21.67 -1.62 18.25
N GLU A 173 -21.65 -2.13 17.00
CA GLU A 173 -21.73 -1.32 15.78
C GLU A 173 -23.14 -0.71 15.60
N LEU A 174 -24.19 -1.43 15.99
CA LEU A 174 -25.59 -1.01 15.81
C LEU A 174 -26.16 -0.24 17.02
N LYS A 175 -25.63 -0.46 18.21
CA LYS A 175 -26.08 0.18 19.46
C LYS A 175 -26.23 1.71 19.37
N PRO A 176 -25.25 2.50 18.86
CA PRO A 176 -25.41 3.95 18.77
C PRO A 176 -26.55 4.36 17.81
N TYR A 177 -26.77 3.60 16.74
CA TYR A 177 -27.89 3.84 15.83
C TYR A 177 -29.23 3.46 16.45
N ALA A 178 -29.31 2.34 17.18
CA ALA A 178 -30.51 1.92 17.88
C ALA A 178 -30.95 2.94 18.94
N LEU A 179 -29.98 3.48 19.71
CA LEU A 179 -30.24 4.53 20.70
C LEU A 179 -30.75 5.82 20.06
N SER A 180 -30.13 6.26 18.96
CA SER A 180 -30.59 7.47 18.25
C SER A 180 -31.96 7.26 17.60
N LEU A 181 -32.24 6.06 17.08
CA LEU A 181 -33.55 5.71 16.54
C LEU A 181 -34.63 5.76 17.62
N ARG A 182 -34.40 5.13 18.79
CA ARG A 182 -35.35 5.19 19.91
C ARG A 182 -35.66 6.61 20.33
N GLN A 183 -34.63 7.46 20.45
CA GLN A 183 -34.81 8.87 20.80
C GLN A 183 -35.69 9.59 19.78
N ARG A 184 -35.40 9.44 18.48
CA ARG A 184 -36.20 10.04 17.40
C ARG A 184 -37.66 9.58 17.40
N VAL A 185 -37.90 8.29 17.63
CA VAL A 185 -39.26 7.74 17.76
C VAL A 185 -39.99 8.34 18.96
N GLN A 186 -39.34 8.41 20.13
CA GLN A 186 -39.92 9.00 21.34
C GLN A 186 -40.23 10.49 21.16
N ASP A 187 -39.34 11.24 20.52
CA ASP A 187 -39.54 12.67 20.23
C ASP A 187 -40.71 12.87 19.26
N ALA A 188 -40.81 12.05 18.21
CA ALA A 188 -41.95 12.09 17.28
C ALA A 188 -43.28 11.80 17.99
N VAL A 189 -43.35 10.76 18.83
CA VAL A 189 -44.54 10.42 19.62
C VAL A 189 -44.91 11.57 20.56
N LYS A 190 -43.93 12.17 21.24
CA LYS A 190 -44.14 13.30 22.15
C LYS A 190 -44.66 14.53 21.39
N ALA A 191 -44.09 14.85 20.24
CA ALA A 191 -44.49 15.97 19.41
C ALA A 191 -45.92 15.80 18.87
N ILE A 192 -46.26 14.60 18.38
CA ILE A 192 -47.61 14.27 17.93
C ILE A 192 -48.61 14.41 19.09
N ASN A 193 -48.32 13.81 20.24
CA ASN A 193 -49.21 13.88 21.41
C ASN A 193 -49.41 15.30 21.93
N GLY A 194 -48.40 16.17 21.84
CA GLY A 194 -48.51 17.58 22.22
C GLY A 194 -49.41 18.41 21.29
N LYS A 195 -49.71 17.93 20.08
CA LYS A 195 -50.54 18.62 19.08
C LYS A 195 -51.95 18.04 18.93
N LEU A 196 -52.21 16.87 19.51
CA LEU A 196 -53.53 16.27 19.54
C LEU A 196 -54.46 17.04 20.50
N ARG A 197 -55.70 17.28 20.06
CA ARG A 197 -56.75 17.95 20.83
C ARG A 197 -57.81 16.95 21.28
N LYS A 198 -58.49 17.25 22.40
CA LYS A 198 -59.69 16.51 22.81
C LYS A 198 -60.75 16.67 21.72
N GLY A 199 -61.17 15.57 21.11
CA GLY A 199 -62.13 15.54 20.00
C GLY A 199 -61.54 15.16 18.64
N ASP A 200 -60.22 15.04 18.51
CA ASP A 200 -59.61 14.47 17.31
C ASP A 200 -60.06 13.01 17.14
N THR A 201 -60.38 12.64 15.89
CA THR A 201 -60.91 11.31 15.54
C THR A 201 -59.96 10.57 14.60
N LYS A 202 -60.27 9.32 14.29
CA LYS A 202 -59.55 8.54 13.26
C LYS A 202 -59.56 9.16 11.86
N ALA A 203 -60.34 10.21 11.58
CA ALA A 203 -60.32 10.93 10.31
C ALA A 203 -59.21 12.00 10.23
N LEU A 204 -58.46 12.23 11.31
CA LEU A 204 -57.35 13.16 11.32
C LEU A 204 -56.22 12.65 10.41
N GLU A 205 -55.69 13.53 9.57
CA GLU A 205 -54.50 13.30 8.73
C GLU A 205 -53.28 14.04 9.32
N LEU A 206 -52.07 13.60 8.96
CA LEU A 206 -50.82 14.12 9.52
C LEU A 206 -50.60 15.60 9.16
N GLU A 207 -51.02 16.00 7.96
CA GLU A 207 -50.93 17.37 7.44
C GLU A 207 -51.69 18.35 8.35
N ALA A 208 -52.80 17.92 8.94
CA ALA A 208 -53.56 18.75 9.88
C ALA A 208 -52.78 19.02 11.17
N LEU A 209 -51.87 18.12 11.58
CA LEU A 209 -50.96 18.38 12.69
C LEU A 209 -49.85 19.34 12.29
N VAL A 210 -49.34 19.25 11.05
CA VAL A 210 -48.36 20.19 10.50
C VAL A 210 -48.93 21.61 10.44
N GLU A 211 -50.19 21.77 10.00
CA GLU A 211 -50.90 23.05 10.03
C GLU A 211 -51.09 23.60 11.46
N ARG A 212 -51.13 22.73 12.48
CA ARG A 212 -51.13 23.11 13.91
C ARG A 212 -49.71 23.40 14.45
N GLY A 213 -48.72 23.52 13.57
CA GLY A 213 -47.34 23.83 13.90
C GLY A 213 -46.55 22.64 14.43
N LEU A 214 -46.84 21.42 13.96
CA LEU A 214 -45.92 20.28 14.10
C LEU A 214 -44.78 20.48 13.10
N VAL A 215 -43.54 20.55 13.59
CA VAL A 215 -42.34 20.65 12.75
C VAL A 215 -41.78 19.25 12.57
N ILE A 216 -41.66 18.80 11.32
CA ILE A 216 -41.13 17.50 10.96
C ILE A 216 -39.83 17.76 10.18
N ALA A 217 -38.73 17.14 10.61
CA ALA A 217 -37.49 17.17 9.84
C ALA A 217 -37.59 16.22 8.65
N ASP A 218 -37.08 16.61 7.48
CA ASP A 218 -37.14 15.80 6.25
C ASP A 218 -36.60 14.38 6.43
N ALA A 219 -35.58 14.20 7.28
CA ALA A 219 -34.95 12.91 7.55
C ALA A 219 -35.78 11.97 8.46
N ASP A 220 -36.81 12.48 9.12
CA ASP A 220 -37.63 11.75 10.09
C ASP A 220 -39.10 11.64 9.65
N GLN A 221 -39.44 12.07 8.43
CA GLN A 221 -40.82 12.10 7.94
C GLN A 221 -41.51 10.73 8.07
N ASP A 222 -40.80 9.68 7.70
CA ASP A 222 -41.25 8.29 7.79
C ASP A 222 -41.48 7.82 9.23
N ILE A 223 -40.63 8.22 10.18
CA ILE A 223 -40.83 7.96 11.63
C ILE A 223 -42.11 8.65 12.10
N TYR A 224 -42.34 9.91 11.72
CA TYR A 224 -43.54 10.64 12.08
C TYR A 224 -44.81 10.04 11.47
N GLU A 225 -44.76 9.61 10.21
CA GLU A 225 -45.86 8.91 9.54
C GLU A 225 -46.21 7.60 10.27
N GLN A 226 -45.20 6.79 10.62
CA GLN A 226 -45.41 5.54 11.36
C GLN A 226 -45.94 5.78 12.77
N ALA A 227 -45.36 6.74 13.50
CA ALA A 227 -45.81 7.13 14.83
C ALA A 227 -47.24 7.66 14.82
N PHE A 228 -47.60 8.48 13.83
CA PHE A 228 -48.94 9.01 13.66
C PHE A 228 -49.93 7.90 13.30
N LYS A 229 -49.58 7.00 12.38
CA LYS A 229 -50.39 5.84 12.03
C LYS A 229 -50.65 4.94 13.23
N HIS A 230 -49.63 4.69 14.05
CA HIS A 230 -49.76 3.95 15.30
C HIS A 230 -50.71 4.67 16.27
N ARG A 231 -50.52 5.98 16.49
CA ARG A 231 -51.36 6.76 17.40
C ARG A 231 -52.80 6.89 16.91
N ARG A 232 -53.04 7.04 15.61
CA ARG A 232 -54.36 7.14 14.97
C ARG A 232 -55.21 5.90 15.25
N ARG A 233 -54.62 4.72 15.40
CA ARG A 233 -55.35 3.48 15.79
C ARG A 233 -56.04 3.61 17.15
N SER A 234 -55.47 4.42 18.07
CA SER A 234 -56.01 4.67 19.42
C SER A 234 -57.03 5.81 19.51
N LEU A 235 -57.23 6.60 18.45
CA LEU A 235 -58.20 7.69 18.45
C LEU A 235 -59.65 7.17 18.35
N PRO A 236 -60.66 7.90 18.88
CA PRO A 236 -62.05 7.52 18.75
C PRO A 236 -62.51 7.56 17.28
N SER A 237 -63.39 6.63 16.91
CA SER A 237 -64.07 6.65 15.60
C SER A 237 -65.03 7.85 15.54
N PRO A 238 -65.19 8.50 14.38
CA PRO A 238 -66.08 9.66 14.23
C PRO A 238 -67.54 9.29 14.56
N ALA A 239 -68.16 10.07 15.46
CA ALA A 239 -69.56 9.93 15.84
C ALA A 239 -70.45 10.23 14.61
N GLY A 240 -71.03 9.19 14.02
CA GLY A 240 -71.86 9.28 12.81
C GLY A 240 -71.65 8.14 11.81
N LEU A 241 -70.49 7.48 11.85
CA LEU A 241 -70.18 6.34 10.96
C LEU A 241 -70.55 4.97 11.56
N ALA A 242 -70.99 4.92 12.82
CA ALA A 242 -71.40 3.66 13.47
C ALA A 242 -72.83 3.20 13.11
N MET A 243 -73.62 4.05 12.44
CA MET A 243 -75.05 3.77 12.16
C MET A 243 -75.27 3.04 10.82
N PHE A 244 -74.28 3.10 9.92
CA PHE A 244 -74.25 2.28 8.72
C PHE A 244 -73.35 1.08 9.04
N GLY A 245 -73.92 -0.13 9.01
CA GLY A 245 -73.28 -1.39 9.41
C GLY A 245 -71.90 -1.62 8.80
N PRO A 246 -71.16 -2.67 9.24
CA PRO A 246 -69.73 -2.83 9.00
C PRO A 246 -69.40 -2.67 7.52
N SER A 247 -68.94 -1.48 7.13
CA SER A 247 -68.49 -1.14 5.79
C SER A 247 -67.05 -1.67 5.64
N SER A 248 -66.93 -2.99 5.71
CA SER A 248 -65.70 -3.77 5.63
C SER A 248 -65.05 -3.78 4.24
N TYR A 249 -65.45 -2.88 3.34
CA TYR A 249 -64.90 -2.81 1.98
C TYR A 249 -63.66 -1.90 1.87
N ALA A 250 -63.40 -1.03 2.85
CA ALA A 250 -62.24 -0.12 2.83
C ALA A 250 -60.95 -0.74 3.40
N ASP A 251 -61.00 -1.96 3.92
CA ASP A 251 -59.83 -2.65 4.50
C ASP A 251 -59.46 -3.94 3.75
N LEU A 252 -59.93 -4.10 2.52
CA LEU A 252 -59.46 -5.17 1.60
C LEU A 252 -57.98 -5.00 1.22
N SER A 253 -57.40 -3.82 1.45
CA SER A 253 -55.97 -3.56 1.29
C SER A 253 -55.11 -4.09 2.45
N SER A 254 -55.66 -4.35 3.64
CA SER A 254 -54.95 -5.05 4.72
C SER A 254 -55.08 -6.56 4.65
N VAL A 255 -56.15 -7.08 4.01
CA VAL A 255 -56.31 -8.52 3.74
C VAL A 255 -55.48 -8.97 2.54
N LEU A 256 -55.19 -8.06 1.59
CA LEU A 256 -54.22 -8.27 0.51
C LEU A 256 -52.81 -7.79 0.87
N ARG A 257 -52.45 -7.75 2.16
CA ARG A 257 -51.04 -7.59 2.55
C ARG A 257 -50.35 -8.90 2.14
N PRO A 258 -49.37 -8.89 1.21
CA PRO A 258 -48.65 -10.08 0.81
C PRO A 258 -47.77 -10.55 1.98
N GLY A 259 -48.37 -11.24 2.95
CA GLY A 259 -47.72 -11.88 4.08
C GLY A 259 -46.95 -13.15 3.68
N ILE A 260 -46.84 -13.41 2.39
CA ILE A 260 -45.95 -14.40 1.81
C ILE A 260 -44.84 -13.61 1.11
N ILE A 261 -44.03 -12.88 1.88
CA ILE A 261 -42.62 -12.81 1.51
C ILE A 261 -42.21 -14.28 1.53
N SER A 262 -42.14 -14.89 0.35
CA SER A 262 -41.90 -16.32 0.26
C SER A 262 -40.67 -16.64 1.09
N ASP A 263 -40.66 -17.78 1.80
CA ASP A 263 -39.47 -18.22 2.54
C ASP A 263 -38.20 -18.14 1.67
N ALA A 264 -38.37 -18.27 0.35
CA ALA A 264 -37.35 -18.04 -0.67
C ALA A 264 -36.77 -16.60 -0.69
N ALA A 265 -37.57 -15.55 -0.53
CA ALA A 265 -37.09 -14.17 -0.49
C ALA A 265 -36.30 -13.88 0.80
N HIS A 266 -36.74 -14.41 1.94
CA HIS A 266 -35.99 -14.29 3.21
C HIS A 266 -34.69 -15.11 3.18
N ALA A 267 -34.74 -16.33 2.64
CA ALA A 267 -33.54 -17.14 2.42
C ALA A 267 -32.57 -16.46 1.43
N ALA A 268 -33.08 -15.79 0.40
CA ALA A 268 -32.25 -15.04 -0.54
C ALA A 268 -31.58 -13.82 0.11
N SER A 269 -32.26 -13.09 1.01
CA SER A 269 -31.62 -12.00 1.75
C SER A 269 -30.53 -12.50 2.70
N LEU A 270 -30.77 -13.61 3.39
CA LEU A 270 -29.75 -14.22 4.27
C LEU A 270 -28.51 -14.64 3.48
N ARG A 271 -28.68 -15.30 2.33
CA ARG A 271 -27.56 -15.70 1.46
C ARG A 271 -26.73 -14.51 0.98
N ARG A 272 -27.38 -13.44 0.52
CA ARG A 272 -26.67 -12.22 0.08
C ARG A 272 -25.83 -11.62 1.20
N GLN A 273 -26.31 -11.71 2.42
CA GLN A 273 -25.57 -11.19 3.56
C GLN A 273 -24.40 -12.09 3.97
N ASP A 274 -24.59 -13.41 3.94
CA ASP A 274 -23.49 -14.36 4.14
C ASP A 274 -22.38 -14.15 3.10
N GLU A 275 -22.75 -13.86 1.85
CA GLU A 275 -21.81 -13.50 0.79
C GLU A 275 -21.05 -12.20 1.10
N GLU A 276 -21.71 -11.19 1.68
CA GLU A 276 -21.06 -9.93 2.07
C GLU A 276 -20.10 -10.09 3.24
N ILE A 277 -20.48 -10.89 4.25
CA ILE A 277 -19.61 -11.20 5.38
C ILE A 277 -18.38 -11.96 4.92
N LYS A 278 -18.56 -12.92 4.00
CA LYS A 278 -17.45 -13.66 3.38
C LYS A 278 -16.54 -12.72 2.59
N ALA A 279 -17.11 -11.82 1.79
CA ALA A 279 -16.33 -10.84 1.03
C ALA A 279 -15.51 -9.93 1.95
N GLU A 280 -16.08 -9.44 3.06
CA GLU A 280 -15.34 -8.66 4.06
C GLU A 280 -14.21 -9.47 4.72
N ALA A 281 -14.47 -10.74 5.06
CA ALA A 281 -13.46 -11.63 5.63
C ALA A 281 -12.31 -11.96 4.65
N ASP A 282 -12.64 -12.14 3.38
CA ASP A 282 -11.67 -12.36 2.30
C ASP A 282 -10.79 -11.13 2.11
N LEU A 283 -11.38 -9.92 2.08
CA LEU A 283 -10.64 -8.65 2.02
C LEU A 283 -9.70 -8.47 3.22
N ARG A 284 -10.15 -8.80 4.44
CA ARG A 284 -9.28 -8.79 5.63
C ARG A 284 -8.10 -9.74 5.51
N THR A 285 -8.32 -10.92 4.92
CA THR A 285 -7.26 -11.91 4.69
C THR A 285 -6.27 -11.42 3.64
N GLN A 286 -6.76 -10.84 2.54
CA GLN A 286 -5.92 -10.22 1.51
C GLN A 286 -5.11 -9.05 2.07
N LEU A 287 -5.71 -8.22 2.92
CA LEU A 287 -5.02 -7.12 3.59
C LEU A 287 -3.86 -7.63 4.44
N ARG A 288 -4.08 -8.65 5.27
CA ARG A 288 -3.02 -9.25 6.08
C ARG A 288 -1.89 -9.83 5.24
N ALA A 289 -2.23 -10.52 4.14
CA ALA A 289 -1.23 -11.07 3.22
C ALA A 289 -0.41 -9.95 2.55
N ALA A 290 -1.07 -8.88 2.11
CA ALA A 290 -0.42 -7.73 1.48
C ALA A 290 0.50 -6.97 2.47
N VAL A 291 0.07 -6.80 3.72
CA VAL A 291 0.88 -6.20 4.79
C VAL A 291 2.12 -7.06 5.07
N ALA A 292 1.96 -8.39 5.19
CA ALA A 292 3.08 -9.29 5.39
C ALA A 292 4.09 -9.27 4.22
N GLU A 293 3.59 -9.15 2.98
CA GLU A 293 4.44 -8.99 1.79
C GLU A 293 5.24 -7.68 1.83
N ARG A 294 4.59 -6.56 2.19
CA ARG A 294 5.28 -5.27 2.36
C ARG A 294 6.36 -5.36 3.44
N ASP A 295 6.04 -5.92 4.60
CA ASP A 295 6.97 -6.02 5.72
C ASP A 295 8.22 -6.85 5.34
N ARG A 296 8.02 -7.92 4.57
CA ARG A 296 9.13 -8.69 4.00
C ARG A 296 9.97 -7.86 3.04
N LEU A 297 9.36 -7.09 2.14
CA LEU A 297 10.08 -6.23 1.20
C LEU A 297 10.86 -5.12 1.91
N ASP A 298 10.31 -4.56 2.99
CA ASP A 298 11.00 -3.58 3.83
C ASP A 298 12.20 -4.20 4.54
N GLU A 299 12.10 -5.45 4.99
CA GLU A 299 13.23 -6.19 5.54
C GLU A 299 14.32 -6.42 4.48
N GLU A 300 13.94 -6.83 3.27
CA GLU A 300 14.86 -6.97 2.14
C GLU A 300 15.53 -5.63 1.79
N LEU A 301 14.76 -4.53 1.77
CA LEU A 301 15.28 -3.17 1.53
C LEU A 301 16.28 -2.73 2.62
N ALA A 302 15.98 -3.02 3.89
CA ALA A 302 16.87 -2.71 5.01
C ALA A 302 18.18 -3.50 4.95
N ARG A 303 18.14 -4.75 4.48
CA ARG A 303 19.33 -5.58 4.25
C ARG A 303 20.18 -5.04 3.10
N VAL A 304 19.56 -4.63 1.97
CA VAL A 304 20.29 -4.04 0.83
C VAL A 304 20.88 -2.67 1.17
N GLY A 305 20.21 -1.89 2.03
CA GLY A 305 20.66 -0.55 2.45
C GLY A 305 21.95 -0.51 3.27
N LYS A 306 22.42 -1.62 3.82
CA LYS A 306 23.67 -1.71 4.59
C LYS A 306 24.71 -2.53 3.83
N PRO A 307 25.36 -1.97 2.79
CA PRO A 307 26.37 -2.70 2.05
C PRO A 307 27.61 -2.94 2.93
N VAL A 308 27.66 -4.11 3.56
CA VAL A 308 28.77 -4.52 4.42
C VAL A 308 30.04 -4.55 3.56
N GLY A 309 31.00 -3.67 3.89
CA GLY A 309 32.30 -3.60 3.23
C GLY A 309 32.47 -2.48 2.20
N VAL A 310 31.42 -1.82 1.71
CA VAL A 310 31.60 -0.70 0.76
C VAL A 310 32.33 0.48 1.41
N ALA A 311 31.97 0.83 2.65
CA ALA A 311 32.68 1.89 3.38
C ALA A 311 34.16 1.56 3.60
N ALA A 312 34.48 0.31 3.95
CA ALA A 312 35.87 -0.14 4.11
C ALA A 312 36.64 -0.09 2.79
N ALA A 313 36.00 -0.49 1.68
CA ALA A 313 36.59 -0.40 0.36
C ALA A 313 36.85 1.05 -0.08
N MET A 314 35.93 1.98 0.21
CA MET A 314 36.11 3.42 -0.05
C MET A 314 37.29 3.99 0.75
N TRP A 315 37.43 3.61 2.02
CA TRP A 315 38.58 3.98 2.85
C TRP A 315 39.89 3.43 2.30
N MET A 316 39.91 2.16 1.89
CA MET A 316 41.09 1.55 1.27
C MET A 316 41.46 2.23 -0.04
N LEU A 317 40.48 2.60 -0.87
CA LEU A 317 40.73 3.30 -2.12
C LEU A 317 41.33 4.69 -1.87
N GLY A 318 40.81 5.43 -0.89
CA GLY A 318 41.40 6.71 -0.47
C GLY A 318 42.84 6.56 0.04
N LEU A 319 43.13 5.50 0.79
CA LEU A 319 44.48 5.20 1.26
C LEU A 319 45.44 4.83 0.13
N LEU A 320 44.95 4.14 -0.91
CA LEU A 320 45.73 3.82 -2.10
C LEU A 320 45.99 5.02 -3.00
N SER A 321 45.05 5.96 -3.07
CA SER A 321 45.26 7.22 -3.79
C SER A 321 46.45 8.01 -3.23
N LEU A 322 46.76 7.88 -1.93
CA LEU A 322 47.99 8.45 -1.35
C LEU A 322 49.27 7.83 -1.93
N GLY A 323 49.23 6.55 -2.32
CA GLY A 323 50.35 5.87 -2.98
C GLY A 323 50.68 6.43 -4.37
N ILE A 324 49.73 7.07 -5.04
CA ILE A 324 49.96 7.82 -6.29
C ILE A 324 50.40 9.25 -5.97
N LEU A 325 49.70 9.89 -5.01
CA LEU A 325 49.91 11.30 -4.69
C LEU A 325 51.31 11.57 -4.11
N VAL A 326 51.81 10.71 -3.23
CA VAL A 326 53.11 10.92 -2.54
C VAL A 326 54.29 10.89 -3.52
N PRO A 327 54.47 9.87 -4.38
CA PRO A 327 55.51 9.90 -5.43
C PRO A 327 55.39 11.09 -6.37
N LEU A 328 54.17 11.52 -6.69
CA LEU A 328 53.90 12.62 -7.62
C LEU A 328 54.26 13.98 -7.02
N ILE A 329 53.94 14.19 -5.74
CA ILE A 329 54.39 15.35 -4.96
C ILE A 329 55.91 15.33 -4.83
N MET A 330 56.52 14.19 -4.47
CA MET A 330 57.98 14.04 -4.39
C MET A 330 58.67 14.36 -5.73
N MET A 331 58.08 13.96 -6.85
CA MET A 331 58.59 14.28 -8.18
C MET A 331 58.50 15.79 -8.49
N ALA A 332 57.51 16.50 -7.95
CA ALA A 332 57.32 17.93 -8.14
C ALA A 332 58.27 18.81 -7.29
N PHE A 333 58.72 18.33 -6.13
CA PHE A 333 59.47 19.12 -5.12
C PHE A 333 60.98 18.83 -5.05
N GLU A 334 61.63 18.54 -6.19
CA GLU A 334 63.11 18.42 -6.38
C GLU A 334 63.70 16.98 -6.35
N PRO A 335 64.12 16.43 -7.52
CA PRO A 335 64.66 15.07 -7.64
C PRO A 335 66.16 14.93 -7.29
N LYS A 336 66.88 16.02 -7.01
CA LYS A 336 68.34 16.02 -6.85
C LYS A 336 68.74 15.74 -5.40
N GLY A 337 68.67 14.47 -5.01
CA GLY A 337 69.21 14.01 -3.73
C GLY A 337 68.28 13.11 -2.92
N LEU A 338 67.40 12.33 -3.57
CA LEU A 338 66.62 11.33 -2.83
C LEU A 338 67.55 10.36 -2.12
N ASP A 339 67.61 10.48 -0.79
CA ASP A 339 68.34 9.57 0.06
C ASP A 339 67.87 8.13 -0.17
N VAL A 340 68.79 7.17 0.00
CA VAL A 340 68.51 5.74 -0.16
C VAL A 340 67.36 5.33 0.77
N VAL A 341 67.28 5.93 1.95
CA VAL A 341 66.20 5.71 2.92
C VAL A 341 64.84 6.09 2.34
N SER A 342 64.71 7.25 1.68
CA SER A 342 63.45 7.68 1.04
C SER A 342 63.02 6.73 -0.07
N LYS A 343 63.96 6.20 -0.86
CA LYS A 343 63.67 5.20 -1.90
C LYS A 343 63.16 3.88 -1.30
N ILE A 344 63.81 3.39 -0.24
CA ILE A 344 63.38 2.19 0.48
C ILE A 344 62.01 2.41 1.13
N LEU A 345 61.75 3.60 1.68
CA LEU A 345 60.47 3.93 2.31
C LEU A 345 59.33 4.00 1.28
N LEU A 346 59.57 4.57 0.10
CA LEU A 346 58.60 4.58 -1.01
C LEU A 346 58.29 3.19 -1.54
N LEU A 347 59.33 2.37 -1.74
CA LEU A 347 59.13 0.98 -2.16
C LEU A 347 58.40 0.17 -1.09
N GLY A 348 58.79 0.36 0.18
CA GLY A 348 58.16 -0.28 1.33
C GLY A 348 56.70 0.10 1.48
N SER A 349 56.35 1.39 1.34
CA SER A 349 54.96 1.85 1.42
C SER A 349 54.10 1.29 0.29
N PHE A 350 54.65 1.18 -0.93
CA PHE A 350 53.97 0.53 -2.05
C PHE A 350 53.68 -0.96 -1.79
N VAL A 351 54.70 -1.71 -1.33
CA VAL A 351 54.55 -3.12 -0.99
C VAL A 351 53.56 -3.33 0.15
N ILE A 352 53.61 -2.49 1.20
CA ILE A 352 52.64 -2.50 2.31
C ILE A 352 51.22 -2.25 1.80
N GLY A 353 51.04 -1.26 0.91
CA GLY A 353 49.74 -0.98 0.27
C GLY A 353 49.20 -2.19 -0.51
N LEU A 354 50.06 -2.84 -1.30
CA LEU A 354 49.72 -4.05 -2.06
C LEU A 354 49.33 -5.23 -1.15
N VAL A 355 50.10 -5.47 -0.09
CA VAL A 355 49.79 -6.50 0.92
C VAL A 355 48.48 -6.18 1.63
N ALA A 356 48.23 -4.92 1.98
CA ALA A 356 46.99 -4.50 2.63
C ALA A 356 45.76 -4.75 1.74
N ILE A 357 45.87 -4.53 0.42
CA ILE A 357 44.81 -4.87 -0.54
C ILE A 357 44.59 -6.37 -0.60
N LEU A 358 45.66 -7.16 -0.79
CA LEU A 358 45.56 -8.61 -0.88
C LEU A 358 44.94 -9.20 0.39
N TRP A 359 45.33 -8.67 1.55
CA TRP A 359 44.74 -9.00 2.84
C TRP A 359 43.25 -8.65 2.89
N TYR A 360 42.88 -7.43 2.47
CA TYR A 360 41.48 -6.99 2.44
C TYR A 360 40.62 -7.87 1.53
N VAL A 361 41.10 -8.19 0.33
CA VAL A 361 40.40 -9.07 -0.61
C VAL A 361 40.27 -10.48 0.00
N GLY A 362 41.34 -11.05 0.55
CA GLY A 362 41.30 -12.36 1.22
C GLY A 362 40.32 -12.39 2.39
N TRP A 363 40.34 -11.36 3.24
CA TRP A 363 39.41 -11.21 4.36
C TRP A 363 37.96 -11.07 3.89
N PHE A 364 37.72 -10.28 2.85
CA PHE A 364 36.39 -10.07 2.27
C PHE A 364 35.81 -11.38 1.70
N TRP A 365 36.62 -12.16 0.97
CA TRP A 365 36.24 -13.48 0.48
C TRP A 365 35.91 -14.46 1.61
N LEU A 366 36.73 -14.49 2.67
CA LEU A 366 36.48 -15.33 3.84
C LEU A 366 35.20 -14.94 4.58
N LYS A 367 34.91 -13.64 4.67
CA LYS A 367 33.71 -13.15 5.34
C LYS A 367 32.44 -13.54 4.57
N ILE A 368 32.41 -13.34 3.26
CA ILE A 368 31.28 -13.74 2.40
C ILE A 368 31.06 -15.26 2.44
N GLY A 369 32.13 -16.05 2.55
CA GLY A 369 32.03 -17.51 2.66
C GLY A 369 31.29 -17.98 3.90
N LYS A 370 31.41 -17.28 5.03
CA LYS A 370 30.79 -17.67 6.32
C LYS A 370 29.29 -17.36 6.37
N ASP A 371 28.84 -16.29 5.71
CA ASP A 371 27.44 -15.87 5.80
C ASP A 371 26.49 -16.79 4.99
N LYS A 372 27.00 -17.51 3.98
CA LYS A 372 26.19 -18.46 3.19
C LYS A 372 25.72 -19.68 3.99
N THR A 373 26.38 -20.02 5.09
CA THR A 373 26.06 -21.22 5.88
C THR A 373 24.84 -21.02 6.80
N GLN A 374 24.43 -19.76 7.06
CA GLN A 374 23.29 -19.47 7.96
C GLN A 374 21.96 -19.22 7.23
N ALA A 375 21.97 -19.03 5.91
CA ALA A 375 20.76 -18.68 5.14
C ALA A 375 19.97 -19.88 4.60
N THR A 376 20.21 -21.09 5.11
CA THR A 376 19.25 -22.20 4.92
C THR A 376 18.36 -22.24 6.15
N PRO A 377 17.26 -21.46 6.22
CA PRO A 377 16.30 -21.65 7.28
C PRO A 377 15.79 -23.07 7.14
N GLY A 378 15.96 -23.85 8.21
CA GLY A 378 15.36 -25.17 8.33
C GLY A 378 13.89 -25.03 7.95
N ARG A 379 13.55 -25.62 6.81
CA ARG A 379 12.17 -25.80 6.37
C ARG A 379 11.59 -26.82 7.34
N SER A 380 11.19 -26.37 8.52
CA SER A 380 10.37 -27.15 9.45
C SER A 380 9.08 -27.44 8.71
N SER A 381 9.05 -28.62 8.11
CA SER A 381 7.86 -29.22 7.53
C SER A 381 6.97 -29.60 8.71
N GLU A 382 6.28 -28.61 9.26
CA GLU A 382 5.17 -28.84 10.17
C GLU A 382 3.94 -28.96 9.27
N ALA A 383 3.60 -30.21 8.95
CA ALA A 383 2.41 -30.52 8.18
C ALA A 383 1.16 -30.08 8.98
N PRO A 384 0.16 -29.47 8.34
CA PRO A 384 -1.05 -29.07 9.04
C PRO A 384 -1.79 -30.31 9.58
N PRO A 385 -2.28 -30.28 10.84
CA PRO A 385 -3.15 -31.32 11.36
C PRO A 385 -4.44 -31.38 10.53
N ARG A 386 -4.88 -32.61 10.22
CA ARG A 386 -6.08 -32.93 9.43
C ARG A 386 -7.36 -32.64 10.17
#